data_AF-A0A9E0LZJ4-F1
#
_entry.id   AF-A0A9E0LZJ4-F1
#
_cell.length_a   1.000
_cell.length_b   1.000
_cell.length_c   1.000
_cell.angle_alpha   90.00
_cell.angle_beta   90.00
_cell.angle_gamma   90.00
#
_symmetry.space_group_name_H-M   'P 1'
#
loop_
_entity.id
_entity.type
_entity.pdbx_description
1 polymer ?
#
loop_
_entity_poly.entity_id
_entity_poly.type
_entity_poly.pdbx_seq_one_letter_code
_entity_poly.pdbx_strand_id
1 'polypeptide(L)'
;MNTAPGKRPLPKPSKARSTPAAPGRRKANPFWRWSLRVYRAPGVQEACLALQDRCGADVNLLLFCGWVGLAGRALDQRLLRQAAACVGRWQAEVVAPLRAVRRTLKHGGAKASTAAPALALRRRVAALELQAESVEQTLLFELAGSWPPPARPKRPPIAVAASLGRYLASLPGVPQPPGPRHLATLVDACCATPATRRSAGDPGAGINKPAPPGRR
;
A
#
# COMPACT_ATOMS: atom_id res chain seq x y z
N MET A 1 -3.52 66.61 -46.49
CA MET A 1 -4.08 65.24 -46.59
C MET A 1 -3.24 64.36 -45.67
N ASN A 2 -3.67 64.14 -44.41
CA ASN A 2 -4.41 62.94 -43.94
C ASN A 2 -3.64 61.64 -44.28
N THR A 3 -3.17 60.78 -43.37
CA THR A 3 -3.79 60.26 -42.14
C THR A 3 -2.73 59.56 -41.28
N ALA A 4 -2.87 59.64 -39.95
CA ALA A 4 -2.10 58.85 -38.98
C ALA A 4 -2.58 57.38 -38.95
N PRO A 5 -1.70 56.38 -38.74
CA PRO A 5 -2.14 55.02 -38.44
C PRO A 5 -2.31 54.83 -36.93
N GLY A 6 -3.53 54.41 -36.55
CA GLY A 6 -4.01 54.32 -35.18
C GLY A 6 -3.27 53.30 -34.30
N LYS A 7 -3.23 53.62 -32.99
CA LYS A 7 -2.79 52.72 -31.92
C LYS A 7 -3.74 51.50 -31.84
N ARG A 8 -3.21 50.30 -32.03
CA ARG A 8 -3.91 49.03 -31.71
C ARG A 8 -4.03 48.89 -30.19
N PRO A 9 -5.22 48.62 -29.61
CA PRO A 9 -5.32 48.33 -28.19
C PRO A 9 -4.78 46.93 -27.88
N LEU A 10 -4.04 46.81 -26.77
CA LEU A 10 -3.63 45.53 -26.19
C LEU A 10 -4.86 44.73 -25.71
N PRO A 11 -4.88 43.39 -25.87
CA PRO A 11 -5.98 42.58 -25.35
C PRO A 11 -5.93 42.50 -23.82
N LYS A 12 -7.09 42.66 -23.18
CA LYS A 12 -7.25 42.52 -21.71
C LYS A 12 -7.06 41.05 -21.29
N PRO A 13 -6.41 40.77 -20.14
CA PRO A 13 -6.27 39.40 -19.65
C PRO A 13 -7.63 38.85 -19.21
N SER A 14 -8.10 37.80 -19.88
CA SER A 14 -9.30 37.07 -19.51
C SER A 14 -9.06 36.30 -18.19
N LYS A 15 -9.78 36.68 -17.13
CA LYS A 15 -9.83 35.92 -15.88
C LYS A 15 -10.76 34.72 -16.05
N ALA A 16 -10.31 33.69 -16.76
CA ALA A 16 -10.88 32.36 -16.61
C ALA A 16 -10.33 31.76 -15.31
N ARG A 17 -11.09 31.88 -14.20
CA ARG A 17 -10.84 31.05 -13.02
C ARG A 17 -11.11 29.61 -13.42
N SER A 18 -10.06 28.86 -13.67
CA SER A 18 -10.13 27.41 -13.79
C SER A 18 -10.55 26.86 -12.43
N THR A 19 -11.79 26.40 -12.32
CA THR A 19 -12.26 25.56 -11.22
C THR A 19 -11.35 24.34 -11.12
N PRO A 20 -10.89 23.92 -9.93
CA PRO A 20 -10.16 22.66 -9.83
C PRO A 20 -11.12 21.54 -10.25
N ALA A 21 -10.71 20.76 -11.25
CA ALA A 21 -11.43 19.58 -11.66
C ALA A 21 -11.71 18.69 -10.43
N ALA A 22 -12.94 18.17 -10.34
CA ALA A 22 -13.32 17.20 -9.31
C ALA A 22 -12.27 16.08 -9.23
N PRO A 23 -11.92 15.58 -8.03
CA PRO A 23 -10.91 14.54 -7.90
C PRO A 23 -11.31 13.36 -8.77
N GLY A 24 -10.53 13.15 -9.84
CA GLY A 24 -10.79 12.09 -10.81
C GLY A 24 -11.00 10.78 -10.07
N ARG A 25 -12.02 10.01 -10.48
CA ARG A 25 -12.27 8.66 -9.96
C ARG A 25 -10.96 7.89 -10.01
N ARG A 26 -10.28 7.75 -8.86
CA ARG A 26 -9.06 6.94 -8.77
C ARG A 26 -9.42 5.57 -9.29
N LYS A 27 -8.74 5.10 -10.36
CA LYS A 27 -8.88 3.72 -10.82
C LYS A 27 -8.71 2.81 -9.60
N ALA A 28 -9.62 1.86 -9.41
CA ALA A 28 -9.52 0.92 -8.32
C ALA A 28 -8.21 0.14 -8.49
N ASN A 29 -7.25 0.30 -7.57
CA ASN A 29 -6.01 -0.46 -7.56
C ASN A 29 -6.29 -1.82 -6.87
N PRO A 30 -6.40 -2.94 -7.60
CA PRO A 30 -6.72 -4.24 -7.02
C PRO A 30 -5.57 -4.77 -6.14
N PHE A 31 -4.32 -4.44 -6.50
CA PHE A 31 -3.14 -4.78 -5.72
C PHE A 31 -3.21 -4.11 -4.34
N TRP A 32 -3.54 -2.81 -4.26
CA TRP A 32 -3.73 -2.11 -2.98
C TRP A 32 -4.82 -2.75 -2.09
N ARG A 33 -5.98 -3.08 -2.68
CA ARG A 33 -7.07 -3.71 -1.93
C ARG A 33 -6.69 -5.11 -1.43
N TRP A 34 -5.93 -5.85 -2.23
CA TRP A 34 -5.43 -7.16 -1.87
C TRP A 34 -4.34 -7.07 -0.79
N SER A 35 -3.39 -6.15 -0.93
CA SER A 35 -2.25 -6.01 -0.04
C SER A 35 -2.70 -5.65 1.38
N LEU A 36 -3.67 -4.75 1.51
CA LEU A 36 -4.31 -4.43 2.80
C LEU A 36 -4.96 -5.64 3.48
N ARG A 37 -5.53 -6.56 2.69
CA ARG A 37 -6.17 -7.78 3.21
C ARG A 37 -5.11 -8.77 3.68
N VAL A 38 -4.10 -9.02 2.84
CA VAL A 38 -3.00 -9.94 3.16
C VAL A 38 -2.22 -9.44 4.36
N TYR A 39 -1.92 -8.14 4.43
CA TYR A 39 -1.18 -7.57 5.55
C TYR A 39 -1.90 -7.71 6.91
N ARG A 40 -3.24 -7.80 6.89
CA ARG A 40 -4.07 -8.04 8.09
C ARG A 40 -4.21 -9.52 8.44
N ALA A 41 -3.72 -10.43 7.62
CA ALA A 41 -3.79 -11.86 7.91
C ALA A 41 -2.86 -12.23 9.08
N PRO A 42 -3.21 -13.26 9.88
CA PRO A 42 -2.41 -13.69 11.02
C PRO A 42 -0.94 -13.92 10.66
N GLY A 43 -0.04 -13.37 11.47
CA GLY A 43 1.41 -13.54 11.31
C GLY A 43 2.08 -12.73 10.18
N VAL A 44 1.32 -12.15 9.24
CA VAL A 44 1.92 -11.44 8.08
C VAL A 44 2.64 -10.17 8.50
N GLN A 45 2.03 -9.35 9.34
CA GLN A 45 2.68 -8.13 9.83
C GLN A 45 3.99 -8.45 10.57
N GLU A 46 3.98 -9.48 11.42
CA GLU A 46 5.17 -9.95 12.14
C GLU A 46 6.24 -10.44 11.16
N ALA A 47 5.88 -11.27 10.19
CA ALA A 47 6.79 -11.76 9.17
C ALA A 47 7.42 -10.61 8.36
N CYS A 48 6.62 -9.65 7.90
CA CYS A 48 7.10 -8.48 7.17
C CYS A 48 8.08 -7.64 7.99
N LEU A 49 7.74 -7.34 9.25
CA LEU A 49 8.63 -6.57 10.14
C LEU A 49 9.94 -7.32 10.38
N ALA A 50 9.87 -8.62 10.64
CA ALA A 50 11.04 -9.43 10.91
C ALA A 50 11.96 -9.54 9.68
N LEU A 51 11.39 -9.58 8.46
CA LEU A 51 12.15 -9.54 7.20
C LEU A 51 12.74 -8.16 6.91
N GLN A 52 11.99 -7.09 7.20
CA GLN A 52 12.48 -5.73 7.07
C GLN A 52 13.66 -5.48 8.01
N ASP A 53 13.55 -5.86 9.28
CA ASP A 53 14.55 -5.56 10.29
C ASP A 53 15.84 -6.38 10.11
N ARG A 54 15.74 -7.64 9.66
CA ARG A 54 16.90 -8.53 9.48
C ARG A 54 17.56 -8.42 8.10
N CYS A 55 16.80 -8.11 7.06
CA CYS A 55 17.28 -8.17 5.68
C CYS A 55 17.13 -6.84 4.93
N GLY A 56 16.61 -5.78 5.57
CA GLY A 56 16.30 -4.53 4.90
C GLY A 56 15.18 -4.65 3.86
N ALA A 57 14.34 -5.70 3.95
CA ALA A 57 13.31 -5.96 2.95
C ALA A 57 12.25 -4.85 2.92
N ASP A 58 11.98 -4.32 1.73
CA ASP A 58 10.82 -3.46 1.51
C ASP A 58 9.52 -4.29 1.51
N VAL A 59 8.59 -3.91 2.39
CA VAL A 59 7.29 -4.58 2.57
C VAL A 59 6.39 -4.46 1.32
N ASN A 60 6.42 -3.34 0.60
CA ASN A 60 5.64 -3.19 -0.63
C ASN A 60 6.14 -4.15 -1.71
N LEU A 61 7.46 -4.36 -1.80
CA LEU A 61 8.04 -5.34 -2.72
C LEU A 61 7.76 -6.79 -2.29
N LEU A 62 7.74 -7.10 -0.99
CA LEU A 62 7.30 -8.42 -0.49
C LEU A 62 5.85 -8.71 -0.92
N LEU A 63 4.94 -7.77 -0.68
CA LEU A 63 3.53 -7.90 -1.05
C LEU A 63 3.38 -7.98 -2.58
N PHE A 64 4.15 -7.21 -3.32
CA PHE A 64 4.15 -7.24 -4.79
C PHE A 64 4.58 -8.60 -5.35
N CYS A 65 5.62 -9.23 -4.77
CA CYS A 65 6.02 -10.60 -5.12
C CYS A 65 4.87 -11.60 -4.92
N GLY A 66 4.12 -11.46 -3.82
CA GLY A 66 2.92 -12.26 -3.57
C GLY A 66 1.83 -12.02 -4.62
N TRP A 67 1.52 -10.76 -4.89
CA TRP A 67 0.45 -10.37 -5.81
C TRP A 67 0.67 -10.91 -7.23
N VAL A 68 1.85 -10.72 -7.81
CA VAL A 68 2.16 -11.21 -9.16
C VAL A 68 2.29 -12.74 -9.19
N GLY A 69 2.71 -13.34 -8.06
CA GLY A 69 2.73 -14.78 -7.88
C GLY A 69 1.34 -15.41 -7.97
N LEU A 70 0.29 -14.71 -7.54
CA LEU A 70 -1.09 -15.18 -7.68
C LEU A 70 -1.54 -15.31 -9.14
N ALA A 71 -1.00 -14.48 -10.02
CA ALA A 71 -1.20 -14.60 -11.47
C ALA A 71 -0.28 -15.66 -12.11
N GLY A 72 0.39 -16.49 -11.30
CA GLY A 72 1.28 -17.56 -11.75
C GLY A 72 2.66 -17.09 -12.21
N ARG A 73 3.00 -15.81 -12.03
CA ARG A 73 4.32 -15.27 -12.42
C ARG A 73 5.33 -15.46 -11.30
N ALA A 74 6.34 -16.30 -11.54
CA ALA A 74 7.53 -16.36 -10.69
C ALA A 74 8.54 -15.30 -11.16
N LEU A 75 8.68 -14.20 -10.42
CA LEU A 75 9.59 -13.09 -10.78
C LEU A 75 11.03 -13.57 -10.89
N ASP A 76 11.69 -13.25 -11.99
CA ASP A 76 13.13 -13.42 -12.14
C ASP A 76 13.89 -12.17 -11.64
N GLN A 77 15.22 -12.23 -11.61
CA GLN A 77 16.03 -11.10 -11.15
C GLN A 77 15.85 -9.83 -12.00
N ARG A 78 15.55 -9.97 -13.30
CA ARG A 78 15.35 -8.83 -14.19
C ARG A 78 14.08 -8.07 -13.80
N LEU A 79 12.97 -8.78 -13.62
CA LEU A 79 11.69 -8.19 -13.20
C LEU A 79 11.76 -7.62 -11.78
N LEU A 80 12.49 -8.29 -10.88
CA LEU A 80 12.73 -7.75 -9.53
C LEU A 80 13.51 -6.44 -9.56
N ARG A 81 14.57 -6.34 -10.37
CA ARG A 81 15.31 -5.09 -10.55
C ARG A 81 14.44 -3.98 -11.16
N GLN A 82 13.57 -4.31 -12.12
CA GLN A 82 12.62 -3.34 -12.67
C GLN A 82 11.65 -2.83 -11.61
N ALA A 83 11.09 -3.72 -10.79
CA ALA A 83 10.19 -3.35 -9.70
C ALA A 83 10.89 -2.47 -8.66
N ALA A 84 12.08 -2.86 -8.20
CA ALA A 84 12.87 -2.08 -7.25
C ALA A 84 13.26 -0.70 -7.81
N ALA A 85 13.67 -0.62 -9.08
CA ALA A 85 14.01 0.66 -9.72
C ALA A 85 12.78 1.56 -9.91
N CYS A 86 11.61 0.98 -10.20
CA CYS A 86 10.36 1.73 -10.38
C CYS A 86 9.95 2.51 -9.13
N VAL A 87 10.18 1.94 -7.94
CA VAL A 87 9.76 2.56 -6.67
C VAL A 87 10.90 3.13 -5.84
N GLY A 88 12.15 2.75 -6.10
CA GLY A 88 13.29 3.02 -5.22
C GLY A 88 13.45 4.50 -4.88
N ARG A 89 13.32 5.40 -5.88
CA ARG A 89 13.39 6.85 -5.65
C ARG A 89 12.23 7.36 -4.78
N TRP A 90 11.00 6.94 -5.09
CA TRP A 90 9.81 7.32 -4.32
C TRP A 90 9.90 6.84 -2.87
N GLN A 91 10.36 5.61 -2.69
CA GLN A 91 10.59 5.00 -1.40
C GLN A 91 11.58 5.83 -0.57
N ALA A 92 12.75 6.14 -1.17
CA ALA A 92 13.83 6.85 -0.49
C ALA A 92 13.52 8.33 -0.20
N GLU A 93 12.85 9.03 -1.13
CA GLU A 93 12.61 10.48 -1.04
C GLU A 93 11.27 10.84 -0.39
N VAL A 94 10.31 9.90 -0.30
CA VAL A 94 8.94 10.20 0.21
C VAL A 94 8.55 9.27 1.36
N VAL A 95 8.57 7.96 1.15
CA VAL A 95 8.07 7.01 2.17
C VAL A 95 9.01 6.95 3.37
N ALA A 96 10.32 6.78 3.15
CA ALA A 96 11.31 6.68 4.21
C ALA A 96 11.38 7.95 5.09
N PRO A 97 11.36 9.20 4.54
CA PRO A 97 11.27 10.41 5.34
C PRO A 97 10.00 10.51 6.18
N LEU A 98 8.82 10.18 5.63
CA LEU A 98 7.57 10.16 6.40
C LEU A 98 7.62 9.16 7.56
N ARG A 99 8.18 7.97 7.30
CA ARG A 99 8.40 6.94 8.31
C ARG A 99 9.36 7.40 9.40
N ALA A 100 10.43 8.11 9.03
CA ALA A 100 11.37 8.70 9.97
C ALA A 100 10.68 9.73 10.88
N VAL A 101 9.92 10.67 10.30
CA VAL A 101 9.13 11.65 11.08
C VAL A 101 8.16 10.95 12.03
N ARG A 102 7.43 9.92 11.57
CA ARG A 102 6.52 9.15 12.43
C ARG A 102 7.27 8.45 13.57
N ARG A 103 8.47 7.92 13.33
CA ARG A 103 9.30 7.28 14.36
C ARG A 103 9.81 8.31 15.37
N THR A 104 10.27 9.48 14.92
CA THR A 104 10.67 10.59 15.79
C THR A 104 9.52 11.05 16.67
N LEU A 105 8.31 11.20 16.12
CA LEU A 105 7.11 11.53 16.91
C LEU A 105 6.73 10.42 17.92
N LYS A 106 7.23 9.18 17.77
CA LYS A 106 7.06 8.10 18.77
C LYS A 106 8.07 8.20 19.91
N HIS A 107 9.34 8.44 19.56
CA HIS A 107 10.47 8.17 20.44
C HIS A 107 11.27 9.44 20.82
N GLY A 108 10.91 10.61 20.31
CA GLY A 108 11.67 11.87 20.43
C GLY A 108 11.72 12.54 21.82
N GLY A 109 11.50 11.79 22.90
CA GLY A 109 11.78 12.23 24.27
C GLY A 109 10.67 13.06 24.96
N ALA A 110 10.34 12.66 26.20
CA ALA A 110 9.52 13.36 27.20
C ALA A 110 8.08 13.79 26.79
N LYS A 111 7.32 14.32 27.76
CA LYS A 111 5.86 14.64 27.79
C LYS A 111 5.23 15.15 26.48
N ALA A 112 6.00 15.74 25.57
CA ALA A 112 5.55 16.16 24.26
C ALA A 112 5.07 14.99 23.38
N SER A 113 5.67 13.80 23.44
CA SER A 113 5.27 12.65 22.59
C SER A 113 3.92 12.03 22.96
N THR A 114 3.49 12.20 24.21
CA THR A 114 2.18 11.75 24.72
C THR A 114 1.13 12.85 24.75
N ALA A 115 1.52 14.11 24.53
CA ALA A 115 0.59 15.24 24.45
C ALA A 115 -0.40 15.05 23.29
N ALA A 116 -1.66 15.40 23.50
CA ALA A 116 -2.72 15.21 22.51
C ALA A 116 -2.40 15.83 21.12
N PRO A 117 -1.80 17.03 21.01
CA PRO A 117 -1.40 17.58 19.72
C PRO A 117 -0.36 16.73 18.98
N ALA A 118 0.62 16.15 19.69
CA ALA A 118 1.64 15.30 19.09
C ALA A 118 1.07 13.96 18.62
N LEU A 119 0.15 13.36 19.39
CA LEU A 119 -0.57 12.17 18.98
C LEU A 119 -1.43 12.42 17.72
N ALA A 120 -2.09 13.58 17.65
CA ALA A 120 -2.85 13.99 16.47
C ALA A 120 -1.94 14.20 15.24
N LEU A 121 -0.80 14.87 15.42
CA LEU A 121 0.19 15.04 14.34
C LEU A 121 0.73 13.69 13.86
N ARG A 122 1.10 12.79 14.79
CA ARG A 122 1.54 11.43 14.48
C ARG A 122 0.52 10.66 13.65
N ARG A 123 -0.78 10.76 13.98
CA ARG A 123 -1.86 10.13 13.20
C ARG A 123 -1.94 10.70 11.78
N ARG A 124 -1.79 12.01 11.63
CA ARG A 124 -1.77 12.67 10.31
C ARG A 124 -0.56 12.23 9.47
N VAL A 125 0.63 12.16 10.07
CA VAL A 125 1.84 11.66 9.37
C VAL A 125 1.67 10.18 8.99
N ALA A 126 1.12 9.35 9.87
CA ALA A 126 0.83 7.95 9.55
C ALA A 126 -0.16 7.81 8.38
N ALA A 127 -1.17 8.68 8.30
CA ALA A 127 -2.10 8.70 7.17
C ALA A 127 -1.40 9.11 5.87
N LEU A 128 -0.48 10.08 5.92
CA LEU A 128 0.32 10.49 4.76
C LEU A 128 1.29 9.39 4.32
N GLU A 129 1.95 8.70 5.25
CA GLU A 129 2.79 7.53 4.96
C GLU A 129 1.98 6.45 4.22
N LEU A 130 0.80 6.10 4.74
CA LEU A 130 -0.08 5.11 4.10
C LEU A 130 -0.55 5.55 2.70
N GLN A 131 -0.82 6.85 2.51
CA GLN A 131 -1.15 7.39 1.20
C GLN A 131 0.05 7.31 0.23
N ALA A 132 1.26 7.58 0.71
CA ALA A 132 2.48 7.46 -0.08
C ALA A 132 2.78 6.00 -0.47
N GLU A 133 2.58 5.05 0.44
CA GLU A 133 2.69 3.61 0.15
C GLU A 133 1.62 3.16 -0.86
N SER A 134 0.42 3.73 -0.83
CA SER A 134 -0.63 3.46 -1.83
C SER A 134 -0.26 3.96 -3.22
N VAL A 135 0.42 5.10 -3.33
CA VAL A 135 0.99 5.58 -4.60
C VAL A 135 2.08 4.63 -5.08
N GLU A 136 2.98 4.20 -4.20
CA GLU A 136 4.04 3.23 -4.52
C GLU A 136 3.47 1.93 -5.11
N GLN A 137 2.46 1.35 -4.46
CA GLN A 137 1.79 0.15 -4.98
C GLN A 137 1.01 0.42 -6.28
N THR A 138 0.60 1.65 -6.56
CA THR A 138 -0.02 1.99 -7.85
C THR A 138 1.02 1.96 -8.97
N LEU A 139 2.23 2.49 -8.73
CA LEU A 139 3.34 2.40 -9.68
C LEU A 139 3.71 0.94 -9.96
N LEU A 140 3.80 0.10 -8.92
CA LEU A 140 4.07 -1.34 -9.08
C LEU A 140 2.95 -2.06 -9.85
N PHE A 141 1.69 -1.73 -9.59
CA PHE A 141 0.56 -2.30 -10.28
C PHE A 141 0.57 -1.96 -11.78
N GLU A 142 0.84 -0.70 -12.12
CA GLU A 142 0.97 -0.24 -13.50
C GLU A 142 2.16 -0.89 -14.21
N LEU A 143 3.31 -0.98 -13.53
CA LEU A 143 4.48 -1.70 -14.04
C LEU A 143 4.14 -3.15 -14.38
N ALA A 144 3.50 -3.88 -13.46
CA ALA A 144 3.12 -5.26 -13.69
C ALA A 144 2.15 -5.43 -14.88
N GLY A 145 1.25 -4.45 -15.06
CA GLY A 145 0.32 -4.41 -16.19
C GLY A 145 1.00 -4.19 -17.55
N SER A 146 2.21 -3.62 -17.56
CA SER A 146 3.01 -3.44 -18.79
C SER A 146 3.77 -4.69 -19.23
N TRP A 147 3.88 -5.71 -18.36
CA TRP A 147 4.63 -6.92 -18.67
C TRP A 147 3.83 -7.89 -19.55
N PRO A 148 4.46 -8.58 -20.51
CA PRO A 148 3.79 -9.64 -21.27
C PRO A 148 3.38 -10.77 -20.34
N PRO A 149 2.29 -11.51 -20.62
CA PRO A 149 1.88 -12.67 -19.82
C PRO A 149 3.02 -13.65 -19.54
N PRO A 150 3.02 -14.35 -18.39
CA PRO A 150 4.09 -15.29 -18.09
C PRO A 150 4.07 -16.43 -19.13
N ALA A 151 5.21 -16.64 -19.81
CA ALA A 151 5.32 -17.69 -20.84
C ALA A 151 5.05 -19.11 -20.29
N ARG A 152 5.35 -19.34 -19.01
CA ARG A 152 5.07 -20.59 -18.29
C ARG A 152 4.52 -20.26 -16.90
N PRO A 153 3.19 -20.07 -16.76
CA PRO A 153 2.60 -19.78 -15.46
C PRO A 153 2.79 -20.97 -14.51
N LYS A 154 3.15 -20.69 -13.26
CA LYS A 154 3.25 -21.69 -12.20
C LYS A 154 2.00 -21.66 -11.32
N ARG A 155 1.76 -22.72 -10.55
CA ARG A 155 0.72 -22.70 -9.51
C ARG A 155 1.02 -21.58 -8.50
N PRO A 156 0.00 -20.86 -7.99
CA PRO A 156 0.21 -19.68 -7.15
C PRO A 156 1.18 -19.86 -5.97
N PRO A 157 1.08 -20.91 -5.12
CA PRO A 157 2.01 -21.08 -4.00
C PRO A 157 3.48 -21.20 -4.46
N ILE A 158 3.71 -21.88 -5.59
CA ILE A 158 5.05 -22.06 -6.17
C ILE A 158 5.58 -20.73 -6.74
N ALA A 159 4.74 -19.97 -7.44
CA ALA A 159 5.11 -18.68 -8.00
C ALA A 159 5.42 -17.64 -6.92
N VAL A 160 4.59 -17.60 -5.86
CA VAL A 160 4.76 -16.71 -4.71
C VAL A 160 6.06 -17.04 -3.97
N ALA A 161 6.25 -18.31 -3.59
CA ALA A 161 7.45 -18.74 -2.87
C ALA A 161 8.73 -18.45 -3.68
N ALA A 162 8.73 -18.74 -4.98
CA ALA A 162 9.87 -18.47 -5.85
C ALA A 162 10.18 -16.97 -5.95
N SER A 163 9.16 -16.12 -6.06
CA SER A 163 9.33 -14.66 -6.18
C SER A 163 9.87 -14.06 -4.88
N LEU A 164 9.26 -14.42 -3.74
CA LEU A 164 9.71 -13.99 -2.42
C LEU A 164 11.15 -14.45 -2.14
N GLY A 165 11.45 -15.73 -2.40
CA GLY A 165 12.79 -16.28 -2.18
C GLY A 165 13.86 -15.58 -3.02
N ARG A 166 13.58 -15.31 -4.30
CA ARG A 166 14.52 -14.58 -5.17
C ARG A 166 14.68 -13.12 -4.78
N TYR A 167 13.60 -12.46 -4.36
CA TYR A 167 13.68 -11.09 -3.86
C TYR A 167 14.56 -11.01 -2.62
N LEU A 168 14.31 -11.87 -1.63
CA LEU A 168 15.09 -11.90 -0.39
C LEU A 168 16.57 -12.25 -0.64
N ALA A 169 16.85 -13.17 -1.56
CA ALA A 169 18.21 -13.51 -1.97
C ALA A 169 18.93 -12.38 -2.74
N SER A 170 18.20 -11.37 -3.24
CA SER A 170 18.78 -10.23 -3.94
C SER A 170 19.11 -9.03 -3.04
N LEU A 171 18.71 -9.08 -1.76
CA LEU A 171 18.95 -7.99 -0.82
C LEU A 171 20.41 -8.01 -0.31
N PRO A 172 21.07 -6.85 -0.19
CA PRO A 172 22.42 -6.77 0.32
C PRO A 172 22.47 -7.10 1.82
N GLY A 173 23.50 -7.86 2.23
CA GLY A 173 23.88 -7.99 3.64
C GLY A 173 23.04 -8.97 4.47
N VAL A 174 22.75 -10.17 3.97
CA VAL A 174 22.05 -11.20 4.75
C VAL A 174 23.07 -12.01 5.57
N PRO A 175 23.16 -11.85 6.92
CA PRO A 175 24.06 -12.66 7.73
C PRO A 175 23.50 -14.08 7.90
N GLN A 176 22.17 -14.23 7.85
CA GLN A 176 21.47 -15.51 7.80
C GLN A 176 20.15 -15.38 7.02
N PRO A 177 19.82 -16.35 6.15
CA PRO A 177 18.56 -16.34 5.42
C PRO A 177 17.38 -16.32 6.39
N PRO A 178 16.24 -15.69 6.01
CA PRO A 178 15.09 -15.64 6.89
C PRO A 178 14.62 -17.05 7.22
N GLY A 179 14.23 -17.26 8.49
CA GLY A 179 13.71 -18.54 8.93
C GLY A 179 12.52 -18.97 8.05
N PRO A 180 12.44 -20.26 7.66
CA PRO A 180 11.47 -20.76 6.67
C PRO A 180 10.02 -20.48 7.06
N ARG A 181 9.75 -20.27 8.35
CA ARG A 181 8.43 -19.92 8.90
C ARG A 181 7.87 -18.61 8.34
N HIS A 182 8.68 -17.54 8.25
CA HIS A 182 8.16 -16.26 7.77
C HIS A 182 7.79 -16.31 6.28
N LEU A 183 8.59 -17.04 5.49
CA LEU A 183 8.28 -17.25 4.08
C LEU A 183 6.99 -18.07 3.93
N ALA A 184 6.83 -19.15 4.69
CA ALA A 184 5.62 -19.97 4.69
C ALA A 184 4.39 -19.13 5.05
N THR A 185 4.45 -18.34 6.12
CA THR A 185 3.35 -17.42 6.52
C THR A 185 2.95 -16.48 5.39
N LEU A 186 3.92 -15.89 4.67
CA LEU A 186 3.63 -15.01 3.55
C LEU A 186 3.01 -15.77 2.37
N VAL A 187 3.52 -16.96 2.03
CA VAL A 187 2.98 -17.79 0.94
C VAL A 187 1.52 -18.18 1.23
N ASP A 188 1.26 -18.68 2.44
CA ASP A 188 -0.06 -19.11 2.88
C ASP A 188 -1.05 -17.94 2.87
N ALA A 189 -0.67 -16.80 3.44
CA ALA A 189 -1.52 -15.63 3.49
C ALA A 189 -1.80 -15.03 2.09
N CYS A 190 -0.84 -15.08 1.17
CA CYS A 190 -1.06 -14.65 -0.20
C CYS A 190 -2.08 -15.55 -0.91
N CYS A 191 -1.97 -16.87 -0.72
CA CYS A 191 -2.76 -17.87 -1.43
C CYS A 191 -4.11 -18.20 -0.77
N ALA A 192 -4.34 -17.74 0.46
CA ALA A 192 -5.60 -17.93 1.15
C ALA A 192 -6.76 -17.29 0.37
N THR A 193 -7.80 -18.06 0.09
CA THR A 193 -9.06 -17.51 -0.37
C THR A 193 -9.67 -16.68 0.77
N PRO A 194 -10.25 -15.50 0.47
CA PRO A 194 -11.04 -14.82 1.47
C PRO A 194 -12.14 -15.78 1.88
N ALA A 195 -12.20 -16.15 3.16
CA ALA A 195 -13.33 -16.89 3.69
C ALA A 195 -14.59 -16.16 3.22
N THR A 196 -15.40 -16.82 2.39
CA THR A 196 -16.76 -16.38 2.13
C THR A 196 -17.35 -16.15 3.51
N ARG A 197 -17.67 -14.89 3.85
CA ARG A 197 -18.48 -14.62 5.03
C ARG A 197 -19.73 -15.45 4.81
N ARG A 198 -19.86 -16.58 5.52
CA ARG A 198 -21.17 -17.16 5.76
C ARG A 198 -21.99 -16.01 6.31
N SER A 199 -23.07 -15.67 5.60
CA SER A 199 -24.04 -14.69 6.05
C SER A 199 -24.39 -15.07 7.49
N ALA A 200 -23.89 -14.30 8.44
CA ALA A 200 -24.41 -14.35 9.79
C ALA A 200 -25.84 -13.83 9.65
N GLY A 201 -26.80 -14.74 9.82
CA GLY A 201 -28.21 -14.44 9.73
C GLY A 201 -28.55 -13.20 10.56
N ASP A 202 -29.41 -12.40 9.96
CA ASP A 202 -30.13 -11.27 10.53
C ASP A 202 -30.57 -11.54 11.99
N PRO A 203 -30.30 -10.63 12.95
CA PRO A 203 -30.73 -10.81 14.33
C PRO A 203 -32.21 -10.45 14.45
N GLY A 204 -33.08 -11.46 14.39
CA GLY A 204 -34.52 -11.28 14.49
C GLY A 204 -35.16 -12.27 15.46
N ALA A 205 -35.78 -11.72 16.51
CA ALA A 205 -36.77 -12.30 17.40
C ALA A 205 -36.31 -13.28 18.49
N GLY A 206 -36.43 -12.84 19.76
CA GLY A 206 -36.48 -13.77 20.89
C GLY A 206 -36.01 -13.26 22.25
N ILE A 207 -36.26 -12.00 22.64
CA ILE A 207 -36.20 -11.63 24.07
C ILE A 207 -37.49 -10.91 24.44
N ASN A 208 -38.37 -11.69 25.07
CA ASN A 208 -39.60 -11.27 25.72
C ASN A 208 -39.23 -10.37 26.90
N LYS A 209 -39.62 -9.09 26.86
CA LYS A 209 -39.46 -8.16 27.99
C LYS A 209 -40.85 -7.85 28.57
N PRO A 210 -41.11 -8.09 29.86
CA PRO A 210 -42.42 -7.84 30.44
C PRO A 210 -42.70 -6.34 30.56
N ALA A 211 -43.97 -5.97 30.34
CA ALA A 211 -44.48 -4.61 30.43
C ALA A 211 -44.46 -4.08 31.88
N PRO A 212 -44.24 -2.76 32.10
CA PRO A 212 -44.28 -2.15 33.42
C PRO A 212 -45.72 -1.91 33.91
N PRO A 213 -45.97 -1.82 35.23
CA PRO A 213 -47.30 -1.69 35.78
C PRO A 213 -47.81 -0.23 35.77
N GLY A 214 -49.05 -0.07 35.28
CA GLY A 214 -50.06 0.86 35.81
C GLY A 214 -50.00 2.34 35.37
N ARG A 215 -51.15 2.86 34.90
CA ARG A 215 -52.02 3.75 35.70
C ARG A 215 -53.26 4.21 34.89
N ARG A 216 -54.41 4.08 35.57
CA ARG A 216 -55.75 4.64 35.34
C ARG A 216 -56.60 4.02 34.25
#